data_AF-A0A7X7MM56-F1
#
_entry.id   AF-A0A7X7MM56-F1
#
_cell.length_a   1.000
_cell.length_b   1.000
_cell.length_c   1.000
_cell.angle_alpha   90.00
_cell.angle_beta   90.00
_cell.angle_gamma   90.00
#
_symmetry.space_group_name_H-M   'P 1'
#
loop_
_entity.id
_entity.type
_entity.pdbx_description
1 polymer ?
#
loop_
_entity_poly.entity_id
_entity_poly.type
_entity_poly.pdbx_seq_one_letter_code
_entity_poly.pdbx_strand_id
1 'polypeptide(L)'
;MSIRNMKSFLLCLLVVPLLCSAQSGLLRGLGLDSDVAKEETAYTCVPLPPATPPAQHSSAEGLPPLPLPVVPLRRTEKKNPPRPPVLIAKIATSKQSDWATNPGDTKNLLKWMAKNLNVHFSETNLPEIQIPSDPKAVPVLYRTGHDAFSFSPETRQKLREYLLQGGSLIFDACCGRAAFANSALTEMQELIPERPPYLLDVNHPLFRSFFDIKKINFRPYALKAGAKNGDPGIIGIDVACRTAVFLFRWDVSCGWDDQPDNDRHHCLGYDIETAKQLGANLMAYITAERSAALPLSQALDFVDAEKNKSGKFVIAQAKYNGQWKCREAGLSMLLNSFHEQTKTPVRFAREEVELSSTRLFDMPFVYLSGHQAFAFTEPERANLRSFLLRGGILFAESCCGREGFNQSFRLEMSKILEGLPLERLAATHPLFAFPNQIKDVQPRAALAEMLQASGRIPPELYGIRHDGHLAVIFSPRGLSCGWELAECPYCGGIHPKDSLALGVNILTYSLLQ
;
A
#
# COMPACT_ATOMS: atom_id res chain seq x y z
N MET A 1 23.16 56.77 -21.41
CA MET A 1 23.57 55.39 -21.78
C MET A 1 23.37 54.50 -20.56
N SER A 2 22.59 53.42 -20.50
CA SER A 2 21.43 52.94 -21.26
C SER A 2 20.71 51.98 -20.31
N ILE A 3 19.38 52.10 -20.21
CA ILE A 3 18.46 51.17 -19.53
C ILE A 3 18.34 49.90 -20.39
N ARG A 4 18.48 48.70 -19.81
CA ARG A 4 18.11 47.33 -20.27
C ARG A 4 18.86 46.32 -19.36
N ASN A 5 18.33 45.23 -18.82
CA ASN A 5 17.26 44.34 -19.23
C ASN A 5 16.72 43.58 -18.00
N MET A 6 15.42 43.73 -17.76
CA MET A 6 14.59 42.82 -16.99
C MET A 6 14.02 41.81 -18.00
N LYS A 7 14.61 40.60 -18.08
CA LYS A 7 14.07 39.41 -18.81
C LYS A 7 15.07 38.24 -18.71
N SER A 8 14.81 37.30 -17.79
CA SER A 8 15.17 35.87 -17.91
C SER A 8 14.52 35.10 -16.77
N PHE A 9 13.20 34.96 -16.87
CA PHE A 9 12.40 34.03 -16.07
C PHE A 9 11.27 33.53 -16.97
N LEU A 10 11.61 32.86 -18.07
CA LEU A 10 10.64 32.13 -18.89
C LEU A 10 11.36 31.24 -19.91
N LEU A 11 11.76 30.03 -19.51
CA LEU A 11 11.84 28.85 -20.40
C LEU A 11 12.03 27.56 -19.60
N CYS A 12 11.10 27.26 -18.68
CA CYS A 12 10.89 25.86 -18.25
C CYS A 12 9.77 25.30 -19.15
N LEU A 13 10.14 25.01 -20.40
CA LEU A 13 9.26 24.34 -21.34
C LEU A 13 9.13 22.87 -20.92
N LEU A 14 7.95 22.53 -20.40
CA LEU A 14 7.22 21.28 -20.63
C LEU A 14 8.07 20.13 -21.18
N VAL A 15 8.74 19.41 -20.29
CA VAL A 15 9.03 17.99 -20.47
C VAL A 15 8.08 17.25 -19.54
N VAL A 16 6.81 17.13 -19.96
CA VAL A 16 5.93 16.10 -19.44
C VAL A 16 6.52 14.79 -19.95
N PRO A 17 6.99 13.86 -19.08
CA PRO A 17 7.49 12.61 -19.58
C PRO A 17 6.30 11.85 -20.18
N LEU A 18 6.55 11.20 -21.31
CA LEU A 18 5.73 10.21 -22.01
C LEU A 18 5.42 8.96 -21.15
N LEU A 19 5.13 9.12 -19.86
CA LEU A 19 4.72 8.05 -18.94
C LEU A 19 3.20 7.78 -18.97
N CYS A 20 2.43 8.61 -19.68
CA CYS A 20 0.96 8.54 -19.67
C CYS A 20 0.36 7.35 -20.46
N SER A 21 1.11 6.72 -21.38
CA SER A 21 0.54 5.67 -22.25
C SER A 21 0.65 4.25 -21.72
N ALA A 22 1.48 3.97 -20.71
CA ALA A 22 1.68 2.61 -20.21
C ALA A 22 0.77 2.21 -19.04
N GLN A 23 0.08 3.17 -18.39
CA GLN A 23 -0.64 2.95 -17.13
C GLN A 23 -2.16 3.08 -17.22
N SER A 24 -2.72 3.52 -18.36
CA SER A 24 -4.16 3.45 -18.67
C SER A 24 -4.70 2.01 -18.77
N GLY A 25 -3.82 1.00 -18.67
CA GLY A 25 -4.17 -0.42 -18.74
C GLY A 25 -4.69 -1.03 -17.43
N LEU A 26 -4.55 -0.41 -16.26
CA LEU A 26 -4.95 -1.06 -15.00
C LEU A 26 -6.46 -1.25 -14.84
N LEU A 27 -7.23 -0.30 -15.35
CA LEU A 27 -8.69 -0.42 -15.40
C LEU A 27 -9.15 -1.24 -16.62
N ARG A 28 -8.28 -1.44 -17.61
CA ARG A 28 -8.57 -2.24 -18.79
C ARG A 28 -8.68 -3.70 -18.38
N GLY A 29 -9.83 -4.31 -18.69
CA GLY A 29 -10.15 -5.66 -18.23
C GLY A 29 -10.96 -5.71 -16.93
N LEU A 30 -11.18 -4.58 -16.25
CA LEU A 30 -12.13 -4.45 -15.14
C LEU A 30 -13.50 -3.92 -15.60
N GLY A 31 -13.94 -4.37 -16.78
CA GLY A 31 -15.30 -4.17 -17.25
C GLY A 31 -15.72 -2.76 -17.65
N LEU A 32 -14.83 -1.76 -17.64
CA LEU A 32 -15.16 -0.38 -18.05
C LEU A 32 -15.61 -0.28 -19.51
N ASP A 33 -15.06 -1.11 -20.40
CA ASP A 33 -15.37 -1.07 -21.83
C ASP A 33 -16.60 -1.92 -22.22
N SER A 34 -17.25 -2.57 -21.23
CA SER A 34 -18.41 -3.44 -21.46
C SER A 34 -19.64 -2.63 -21.87
N ASP A 35 -20.55 -3.25 -22.63
CA ASP A 35 -21.79 -2.57 -23.04
C ASP A 35 -22.67 -2.22 -21.84
N VAL A 36 -22.65 -3.05 -20.78
CA VAL A 36 -23.33 -2.76 -19.51
C VAL A 36 -22.74 -1.53 -18.81
N ALA A 37 -21.41 -1.38 -18.81
CA ALA A 37 -20.77 -0.20 -18.23
C ALA A 37 -21.01 1.07 -19.06
N LYS A 38 -21.18 0.97 -20.38
CA LYS A 38 -21.58 2.12 -21.22
C LYS A 38 -23.00 2.60 -20.91
N GLU A 39 -23.85 1.69 -20.45
CA GLU A 39 -25.22 1.96 -20.01
C GLU A 39 -25.33 2.19 -18.48
N GLU A 40 -24.23 2.52 -17.80
CA GLU A 40 -24.16 2.66 -16.33
C GLU A 40 -25.22 3.60 -15.72
N THR A 41 -25.75 4.57 -16.47
CA THR A 41 -26.83 5.46 -16.00
C THR A 41 -28.16 4.74 -15.80
N ALA A 42 -28.39 3.62 -16.50
CA ALA A 42 -29.57 2.78 -16.34
C ALA A 42 -29.48 1.88 -15.09
N TYR A 43 -28.28 1.70 -14.54
CA TYR A 43 -27.98 0.82 -13.40
C TYR A 43 -27.43 1.65 -12.24
N THR A 44 -28.11 2.75 -11.94
CA THR A 44 -27.72 3.69 -10.89
C THR A 44 -28.54 3.51 -9.63
N CYS A 45 -27.87 3.76 -8.52
CA CYS A 45 -28.40 3.77 -7.18
C CYS A 45 -29.27 5.03 -7.00
N VAL A 46 -30.51 4.88 -6.58
CA VAL A 46 -31.39 6.02 -6.22
C VAL A 46 -31.33 6.20 -4.69
N PRO A 47 -31.00 7.41 -4.19
CA PRO A 47 -30.95 7.65 -2.75
C PRO A 47 -32.28 7.30 -2.07
N LEU A 48 -32.23 6.53 -0.99
CA LEU A 48 -33.41 6.32 -0.15
C LEU A 48 -33.82 7.67 0.49
N PRO A 49 -35.12 7.96 0.59
CA PRO A 49 -35.57 9.13 1.33
C PRO A 49 -35.07 9.06 2.78
N PRO A 50 -34.71 10.21 3.39
CA PRO A 50 -34.16 10.23 4.73
C PRO A 50 -35.10 9.54 5.72
N ALA A 51 -34.53 8.71 6.61
CA ALA A 51 -35.29 8.05 7.65
C ALA A 51 -36.04 9.09 8.48
N THR A 52 -37.31 8.83 8.80
CA THR A 52 -38.12 9.72 9.64
C THR A 52 -37.38 9.92 10.96
N PRO A 53 -37.11 11.17 11.39
CA PRO A 53 -36.44 11.40 12.67
C PRO A 53 -37.22 10.70 13.79
N PRO A 54 -36.53 10.07 14.77
CA PRO A 54 -37.20 9.43 15.88
C PRO A 54 -38.15 10.44 16.53
N ALA A 55 -39.38 10.01 16.80
CA ALA A 55 -40.39 10.86 17.42
C ALA A 55 -39.79 11.49 18.69
N GLN A 56 -39.52 12.79 18.64
CA GLN A 56 -39.13 13.53 19.83
C GLN A 56 -40.40 13.71 20.65
N HIS A 57 -40.64 12.78 21.57
CA HIS A 57 -41.57 13.06 22.66
C HIS A 57 -40.89 14.10 23.55
N SER A 58 -41.34 15.35 23.44
CA SER A 58 -41.10 16.36 24.46
C SER A 58 -41.50 15.75 25.80
N SER A 59 -40.52 15.55 26.70
CA SER A 59 -40.79 15.20 28.09
C SER A 59 -41.15 16.43 28.93
N ALA A 60 -41.54 17.54 28.29
CA ALA A 60 -42.06 18.72 28.93
C ALA A 60 -43.56 18.79 28.65
N GLU A 61 -44.34 18.22 29.58
CA GLU A 61 -45.66 18.69 30.04
C GLU A 61 -46.29 17.61 30.96
N GLY A 62 -45.55 17.22 32.00
CA GLY A 62 -46.17 16.65 33.18
C GLY A 62 -46.39 17.79 34.17
N LEU A 63 -47.61 18.30 34.29
CA LEU A 63 -47.97 19.26 35.33
C LEU A 63 -47.58 18.64 36.69
N PRO A 64 -46.75 19.31 37.51
CA PRO A 64 -46.47 18.79 38.84
C PRO A 64 -47.78 18.75 39.63
N PRO A 65 -48.16 17.62 40.25
CA PRO A 65 -49.35 17.57 41.09
C PRO A 65 -49.17 18.54 42.26
N LEU A 66 -50.07 19.52 42.38
CA LEU A 66 -50.13 20.45 43.52
C LEU A 66 -50.81 19.75 44.72
N PRO A 67 -50.42 20.03 45.98
CA PRO A 67 -49.58 21.14 46.43
C PRO A 67 -48.12 20.76 46.75
N LEU A 68 -47.23 21.72 46.56
CA LEU A 68 -45.80 21.67 46.93
C LEU A 68 -45.63 21.71 48.47
N PRO A 69 -44.57 21.08 49.06
CA PRO A 69 -43.20 21.04 48.54
C PRO A 69 -42.79 19.64 48.09
N VAL A 70 -42.54 19.47 46.79
CA VAL A 70 -41.94 18.24 46.24
C VAL A 70 -40.43 18.41 46.22
N VAL A 71 -39.73 17.58 47.01
CA VAL A 71 -38.27 17.47 46.95
C VAL A 71 -37.87 16.96 45.56
N PRO A 72 -36.93 17.60 44.84
CA PRO A 72 -36.54 17.13 43.51
C PRO A 72 -36.01 15.70 43.60
N LEU A 73 -36.69 14.75 42.96
CA LEU A 73 -36.15 13.41 42.78
C LEU A 73 -34.83 13.54 42.01
N ARG A 74 -33.75 13.04 42.61
CA ARG A 74 -32.42 13.00 42.01
C ARG A 74 -32.49 12.18 40.72
N ARG A 75 -32.68 12.85 39.57
CA ARG A 75 -32.55 12.21 38.26
C ARG A 75 -31.10 11.81 38.09
N THR A 76 -30.82 10.52 38.17
CA THR A 76 -29.62 9.95 37.60
C THR A 76 -29.75 10.06 36.09
N GLU A 77 -29.33 11.19 35.52
CA GLU A 77 -29.08 11.25 34.08
C GLU A 77 -28.05 10.17 33.76
N LYS A 78 -28.46 9.19 32.96
CA LYS A 78 -27.56 8.19 32.43
C LYS A 78 -26.54 8.94 31.58
N LYS A 79 -25.34 9.14 32.10
CA LYS A 79 -24.26 9.81 31.35
C LYS A 79 -24.14 9.09 30.01
N ASN A 80 -24.34 9.83 28.92
CA ASN A 80 -24.14 9.27 27.60
C ASN A 80 -22.72 8.71 27.56
N PRO A 81 -22.54 7.46 27.08
CA PRO A 81 -21.21 6.92 26.95
C PRO A 81 -20.36 7.86 26.08
N PRO A 82 -19.04 7.92 26.31
CA PRO A 82 -18.16 8.75 25.51
C PRO A 82 -18.35 8.40 24.02
N ARG A 83 -18.40 9.43 23.16
CA ARG A 83 -18.54 9.22 21.72
C ARG A 83 -17.37 8.35 21.24
N PRO A 84 -17.63 7.29 20.46
CA PRO A 84 -16.57 6.48 19.87
C PRO A 84 -15.61 7.34 19.04
N PRO A 85 -14.30 7.01 19.00
CA PRO A 85 -13.34 7.75 18.19
C PRO A 85 -13.71 7.70 16.71
N VAL A 86 -13.39 8.77 15.98
CA VAL A 86 -13.62 8.85 14.54
C VAL A 86 -12.62 7.94 13.83
N LEU A 87 -13.13 7.03 12.99
CA LEU A 87 -12.30 6.16 12.15
C LEU A 87 -12.26 6.64 10.70
N ILE A 88 -13.42 7.02 10.17
CA ILE A 88 -13.63 7.36 8.76
C ILE A 88 -14.18 8.77 8.65
N ALA A 89 -13.58 9.58 7.78
CA ALA A 89 -14.19 10.81 7.31
C ALA A 89 -14.51 10.74 5.82
N LYS A 90 -15.78 10.97 5.48
CA LYS A 90 -16.24 11.01 4.10
C LYS A 90 -16.03 12.42 3.53
N ILE A 91 -15.38 12.53 2.37
CA ILE A 91 -15.11 13.80 1.70
C ILE A 91 -16.39 14.30 1.04
N ALA A 92 -16.94 15.40 1.55
CA ALA A 92 -18.14 16.04 1.05
C ALA A 92 -17.81 17.04 -0.07
N THR A 93 -18.46 16.89 -1.22
CA THR A 93 -18.41 17.83 -2.34
C THR A 93 -19.70 18.66 -2.42
N SER A 94 -19.74 19.66 -3.29
CA SER A 94 -20.91 20.54 -3.45
C SER A 94 -22.15 19.80 -3.98
N LYS A 95 -21.97 18.73 -4.76
CA LYS A 95 -23.05 17.95 -5.37
C LYS A 95 -23.38 16.73 -4.50
N GLN A 96 -24.35 16.86 -3.60
CA GLN A 96 -24.73 15.77 -2.68
C GLN A 96 -25.16 14.48 -3.40
N SER A 97 -25.79 14.59 -4.58
CA SER A 97 -26.18 13.44 -5.42
C SER A 97 -25.01 12.68 -6.07
N ASP A 98 -23.78 13.17 -5.88
CA ASP A 98 -22.56 12.51 -6.31
C ASP A 98 -21.94 11.76 -5.12
N TRP A 99 -21.45 12.49 -4.12
CA TRP A 99 -20.70 11.90 -3.00
C TRP A 99 -21.56 11.23 -1.92
N ALA A 100 -22.84 11.57 -1.80
CA ALA A 100 -23.74 11.08 -0.75
C ALA A 100 -24.95 10.33 -1.31
N THR A 101 -24.79 9.64 -2.44
CA THR A 101 -25.81 8.76 -3.03
C THR A 101 -26.23 7.67 -2.05
N ASN A 102 -25.25 7.07 -1.36
CA ASN A 102 -25.44 6.12 -0.26
C ASN A 102 -25.03 6.79 1.05
N PRO A 103 -25.91 7.61 1.67
CA PRO A 103 -25.53 8.44 2.83
C PRO A 103 -25.33 7.63 4.11
N GLY A 104 -25.83 6.39 4.18
CA GLY A 104 -25.67 5.52 5.34
C GLY A 104 -24.53 4.51 5.23
N ASP A 105 -23.75 4.51 4.13
CA ASP A 105 -22.74 3.50 3.83
C ASP A 105 -21.77 3.24 5.00
N THR A 106 -21.00 4.25 5.36
CA THR A 106 -19.95 4.21 6.37
C THR A 106 -20.56 4.00 7.76
N LYS A 107 -21.68 4.66 8.07
CA LYS A 107 -22.44 4.46 9.32
C LYS A 107 -22.90 3.02 9.51
N ASN A 108 -23.47 2.41 8.47
CA ASN A 108 -24.03 1.07 8.52
C ASN A 108 -22.93 0.01 8.51
N LEU A 109 -21.80 0.25 7.84
CA LEU A 109 -20.59 -0.56 8.02
C LEU A 109 -20.11 -0.52 9.48
N LEU A 110 -19.94 0.66 10.08
CA LEU A 110 -19.45 0.77 11.46
C LEU A 110 -20.42 0.17 12.48
N LYS A 111 -21.73 0.32 12.29
CA LYS A 111 -22.74 -0.38 13.10
C LYS A 111 -22.63 -1.90 12.97
N TRP A 112 -22.44 -2.40 11.75
CA TRP A 112 -22.26 -3.82 11.50
C TRP A 112 -20.98 -4.33 12.17
N MET A 113 -19.88 -3.58 12.10
CA MET A 113 -18.63 -3.92 12.79
C MET A 113 -18.80 -3.92 14.32
N ALA A 114 -19.52 -2.94 14.88
CA ALA A 114 -19.82 -2.91 16.31
C ALA A 114 -20.61 -4.15 16.75
N LYS A 115 -21.57 -4.59 15.95
CA LYS A 115 -22.38 -5.79 16.24
C LYS A 115 -21.58 -7.08 16.13
N ASN A 116 -20.76 -7.24 15.08
CA ASN A 116 -20.14 -8.52 14.75
C ASN A 116 -18.70 -8.67 15.29
N LEU A 117 -17.99 -7.55 15.50
CA LEU A 117 -16.58 -7.54 15.92
C LEU A 117 -16.37 -6.90 17.30
N ASN A 118 -17.44 -6.36 17.92
CA ASN A 118 -17.38 -5.64 19.19
C ASN A 118 -16.39 -4.46 19.18
N VAL A 119 -16.26 -3.77 18.04
CA VAL A 119 -15.44 -2.56 17.87
C VAL A 119 -16.32 -1.34 17.63
N HIS A 120 -16.13 -0.29 18.43
CA HIS A 120 -16.96 0.90 18.37
C HIS A 120 -16.17 2.09 17.81
N PHE A 121 -16.57 2.56 16.63
CA PHE A 121 -16.03 3.73 15.97
C PHE A 121 -17.16 4.65 15.49
N SER A 122 -16.82 5.90 15.20
CA SER A 122 -17.72 6.87 14.58
C SER A 122 -17.18 7.33 13.22
N GLU A 123 -18.08 7.95 12.45
CA GLU A 123 -17.79 8.58 11.17
C GLU A 123 -18.03 10.10 11.26
N THR A 124 -17.50 10.84 10.30
CA THR A 124 -17.83 12.25 10.07
C THR A 124 -17.81 12.57 8.58
N ASN A 125 -18.44 13.67 8.18
CA ASN A 125 -18.25 14.25 6.85
C ASN A 125 -17.31 15.46 6.97
N LEU A 126 -16.41 15.63 6.00
CA LEU A 126 -15.49 16.78 5.93
C LEU A 126 -15.53 17.40 4.53
N PRO A 127 -15.62 18.73 4.40
CA PRO A 127 -15.42 19.38 3.12
C PRO A 127 -14.04 19.07 2.54
N GLU A 128 -13.92 18.99 1.22
CA GLU A 128 -12.65 18.69 0.52
C GLU A 128 -11.50 19.63 0.92
N ILE A 129 -11.78 20.89 1.23
CA ILE A 129 -10.78 21.88 1.66
C ILE A 129 -10.28 21.68 3.12
N GLN A 130 -10.93 20.83 3.90
CA GLN A 130 -10.66 20.56 5.32
C GLN A 130 -10.03 19.18 5.53
N ILE A 131 -9.07 18.81 4.67
CA ILE A 131 -8.26 17.62 4.89
C ILE A 131 -7.54 17.73 6.24
N PRO A 132 -7.70 16.74 7.14
CA PRO A 132 -7.05 16.76 8.45
C PRO A 132 -5.53 16.67 8.28
N SER A 133 -4.79 17.45 9.06
CA SER A 133 -3.33 17.37 9.09
C SER A 133 -2.82 16.15 9.86
N ASP A 134 -3.57 15.68 10.86
CA ASP A 134 -3.19 14.54 11.69
C ASP A 134 -4.00 13.28 11.35
N PRO A 135 -3.39 12.27 10.70
CA PRO A 135 -4.06 11.00 10.43
C PRO A 135 -4.40 10.19 11.68
N LYS A 136 -3.89 10.57 12.86
CA LYS A 136 -4.27 9.90 14.12
C LYS A 136 -5.71 10.20 14.53
N ALA A 137 -6.19 11.42 14.24
CA ALA A 137 -7.53 11.84 14.58
C ALA A 137 -8.57 11.27 13.61
N VAL A 138 -8.19 11.16 12.33
CA VAL A 138 -9.02 10.60 11.26
C VAL A 138 -8.13 9.68 10.40
N PRO A 139 -8.08 8.36 10.69
CA PRO A 139 -7.20 7.42 9.99
C PRO A 139 -7.57 7.16 8.52
N VAL A 140 -8.86 7.31 8.19
CA VAL A 140 -9.38 7.00 6.86
C VAL A 140 -10.11 8.19 6.28
N LEU A 141 -9.66 8.64 5.11
CA LEU A 141 -10.44 9.49 4.22
C LEU A 141 -11.12 8.61 3.18
N TYR A 142 -12.39 8.89 2.93
CA TYR A 142 -13.22 8.12 2.02
C TYR A 142 -13.91 9.05 1.04
N ARG A 143 -13.74 8.80 -0.25
CA ARG A 143 -14.42 9.51 -1.34
C ARG A 143 -15.12 8.50 -2.21
N THR A 144 -16.43 8.63 -2.32
CA THR A 144 -17.25 7.90 -3.27
C THR A 144 -17.91 8.91 -4.21
N GLY A 145 -18.31 8.48 -5.39
CA GLY A 145 -18.96 9.33 -6.36
C GLY A 145 -19.25 8.65 -7.69
N HIS A 146 -19.95 9.39 -8.54
CA HIS A 146 -20.32 9.04 -9.89
C HIS A 146 -19.57 9.85 -10.95
N ASP A 147 -19.36 11.14 -10.68
CA ASP A 147 -18.85 12.07 -11.68
C ASP A 147 -17.32 12.07 -11.75
N ALA A 148 -16.79 12.55 -12.88
CA ALA A 148 -15.38 12.88 -12.98
C ALA A 148 -15.03 14.00 -11.98
N PHE A 149 -13.84 13.92 -11.40
CA PHE A 149 -13.33 14.93 -10.48
C PHE A 149 -11.82 15.13 -10.65
N SER A 150 -11.33 16.22 -10.06
CA SER A 150 -9.91 16.45 -9.83
C SER A 150 -9.72 17.26 -8.56
N PHE A 151 -8.57 17.09 -7.90
CA PHE A 151 -8.19 17.89 -6.75
C PHE A 151 -7.47 19.16 -7.17
N SER A 152 -7.62 20.23 -6.38
CA SER A 152 -6.75 21.39 -6.51
C SER A 152 -5.30 21.01 -6.15
N PRO A 153 -4.28 21.70 -6.69
CA PRO A 153 -2.88 21.44 -6.32
C PRO A 153 -2.62 21.50 -4.81
N GLU A 154 -3.27 22.43 -4.10
CA GLU A 154 -3.14 22.59 -2.65
C GLU A 154 -3.76 21.40 -1.90
N THR A 155 -4.91 20.93 -2.35
CA THR A 155 -5.59 19.77 -1.77
C THR A 155 -4.77 18.51 -2.00
N ARG A 156 -4.23 18.33 -3.21
CA ARG A 156 -3.37 17.21 -3.57
C ARG A 156 -2.12 17.17 -2.69
N GLN A 157 -1.47 18.31 -2.45
CA GLN A 157 -0.32 18.41 -1.56
C GLN A 157 -0.67 17.99 -0.12
N LYS A 158 -1.78 18.49 0.44
CA LYS A 158 -2.25 18.10 1.77
C LYS A 158 -2.57 16.61 1.88
N LEU A 159 -3.25 16.05 0.87
CA LEU A 159 -3.54 14.61 0.81
C LEU A 159 -2.25 13.79 0.73
N ARG A 160 -1.27 14.22 -0.07
CA ARG A 160 0.04 13.57 -0.14
C ARG A 160 0.73 13.55 1.23
N GLU A 161 0.78 14.68 1.93
CA GLU A 161 1.35 14.76 3.28
C GLU A 161 0.60 13.85 4.27
N TYR A 162 -0.73 13.88 4.25
CA TYR A 162 -1.59 13.01 5.05
C TYR A 162 -1.29 11.52 4.82
N LEU A 163 -1.11 11.11 3.56
CA LEU A 163 -0.75 9.74 3.18
C LEU A 163 0.66 9.39 3.65
N LEU A 164 1.65 10.27 3.50
CA LEU A 164 3.02 10.01 3.96
C LEU A 164 3.12 9.89 5.49
N GLN A 165 2.23 10.56 6.23
CA GLN A 165 2.17 10.52 7.70
C GLN A 165 1.37 9.32 8.26
N GLY A 166 0.82 8.45 7.40
CA GLY A 166 0.14 7.23 7.83
C GLY A 166 -1.37 7.21 7.63
N GLY A 167 -1.95 8.28 7.10
CA GLY A 167 -3.36 8.31 6.71
C GLY A 167 -3.65 7.40 5.52
N SER A 168 -4.91 7.01 5.34
CA SER A 168 -5.32 6.19 4.19
C SER A 168 -6.45 6.87 3.42
N LEU A 169 -6.44 6.73 2.10
CA LEU A 169 -7.48 7.28 1.21
C LEU A 169 -8.16 6.15 0.45
N ILE A 170 -9.48 6.13 0.50
CA ILE A 170 -10.31 5.14 -0.20
C ILE A 170 -11.13 5.88 -1.25
N PHE A 171 -11.00 5.45 -2.49
CA PHE A 171 -11.89 5.79 -3.59
C PHE A 171 -12.85 4.64 -3.83
N ASP A 172 -14.12 4.95 -3.98
CA ASP A 172 -15.17 4.01 -4.37
C ASP A 172 -15.92 4.55 -5.59
N ALA A 173 -15.86 3.82 -6.69
CA ALA A 173 -16.66 4.13 -7.87
C ALA A 173 -18.10 3.69 -7.62
N CYS A 174 -18.92 4.58 -7.06
CA CYS A 174 -20.33 4.32 -6.76
C CYS A 174 -21.05 3.87 -8.04
N CYS A 175 -21.89 2.85 -7.93
CA CYS A 175 -22.53 2.10 -9.01
C CYS A 175 -21.58 1.70 -10.17
N GLY A 176 -20.28 1.61 -9.91
CA GLY A 176 -19.22 1.28 -10.87
C GLY A 176 -19.01 2.32 -11.96
N ARG A 177 -19.18 3.60 -11.65
CA ARG A 177 -19.09 4.70 -12.62
C ARG A 177 -17.70 4.89 -13.23
N ALA A 178 -17.65 4.87 -14.56
CA ALA A 178 -16.42 4.97 -15.32
C ALA A 178 -15.73 6.33 -15.16
N ALA A 179 -16.50 7.43 -15.16
CA ALA A 179 -15.97 8.77 -15.03
C ALA A 179 -15.20 8.94 -13.71
N PHE A 180 -15.80 8.51 -12.60
CA PHE A 180 -15.16 8.54 -11.29
C PHE A 180 -13.93 7.61 -11.22
N ALA A 181 -14.04 6.37 -11.70
CA ALA A 181 -12.93 5.40 -11.64
C ALA A 181 -11.68 5.89 -12.40
N ASN A 182 -11.87 6.49 -13.58
CA ASN A 182 -10.77 7.07 -14.36
C ASN A 182 -10.14 8.27 -13.64
N SER A 183 -10.95 9.21 -13.15
CA SER A 183 -10.47 10.35 -12.35
C SER A 183 -9.72 9.91 -11.09
N ALA A 184 -10.22 8.90 -10.38
CA ALA A 184 -9.58 8.38 -9.18
C ALA A 184 -8.22 7.75 -9.49
N LEU A 185 -8.08 6.98 -10.58
CA LEU A 185 -6.78 6.43 -10.99
C LEU A 185 -5.79 7.54 -11.36
N THR A 186 -6.23 8.58 -12.08
CA THR A 186 -5.39 9.74 -12.39
C THR A 186 -4.94 10.43 -11.10
N GLU A 187 -5.86 10.73 -10.17
CA GLU A 187 -5.51 11.38 -8.90
C GLU A 187 -4.60 10.51 -8.03
N MET A 188 -4.78 9.19 -8.02
CA MET A 188 -3.85 8.26 -7.36
C MET A 188 -2.42 8.45 -7.86
N GLN A 189 -2.22 8.51 -9.18
CA GLN A 189 -0.92 8.72 -9.80
C GLN A 189 -0.34 10.11 -9.51
N GLU A 190 -1.18 11.15 -9.48
CA GLU A 190 -0.72 12.50 -9.18
C GLU A 190 -0.41 12.72 -7.70
N LEU A 191 -1.10 12.02 -6.79
CA LEU A 191 -0.83 12.05 -5.35
C LEU A 191 0.54 11.46 -5.03
N ILE A 192 0.90 10.34 -5.68
CA ILE A 192 2.15 9.62 -5.43
C ILE A 192 2.84 9.20 -6.74
N PRO A 193 3.37 10.17 -7.52
CA PRO A 193 3.91 9.91 -8.86
C PRO A 193 5.12 8.99 -8.88
N GLU A 194 5.85 8.90 -7.76
CA GLU A 194 7.00 8.02 -7.62
C GLU A 194 6.63 6.55 -7.30
N ARG A 195 5.34 6.24 -7.07
CA ARG A 195 4.85 4.89 -6.75
C ARG A 195 3.81 4.44 -7.80
N PRO A 196 4.06 3.38 -8.57
CA PRO A 196 3.09 2.91 -9.55
C PRO A 196 1.86 2.29 -8.86
N PRO A 197 0.63 2.60 -9.33
CA PRO A 197 -0.56 1.86 -8.94
C PRO A 197 -0.49 0.40 -9.41
N TYR A 198 -1.15 -0.51 -8.68
CA TYR A 198 -1.18 -1.93 -9.00
C TYR A 198 -2.54 -2.57 -8.64
N LEU A 199 -2.87 -3.68 -9.28
CA LEU A 199 -4.02 -4.51 -8.90
C LEU A 199 -3.67 -5.34 -7.68
N LEU A 200 -4.49 -5.24 -6.63
CA LEU A 200 -4.31 -6.06 -5.43
C LEU A 200 -4.46 -7.54 -5.77
N ASP A 201 -3.47 -8.33 -5.39
CA ASP A 201 -3.52 -9.78 -5.52
C ASP A 201 -4.31 -10.40 -4.36
N VAL A 202 -4.85 -11.60 -4.55
CA VAL A 202 -5.65 -12.30 -3.52
C VAL A 202 -4.87 -12.65 -2.25
N ASN A 203 -3.54 -12.57 -2.25
CA ASN A 203 -2.72 -12.72 -1.06
C ASN A 203 -2.51 -11.41 -0.30
N HIS A 204 -3.02 -10.29 -0.82
CA HIS A 204 -2.96 -9.02 -0.13
C HIS A 204 -3.62 -9.14 1.26
N PRO A 205 -3.01 -8.57 2.32
CA PRO A 205 -3.54 -8.67 3.69
C PRO A 205 -4.98 -8.20 3.85
N LEU A 206 -5.46 -7.31 2.97
CA LEU A 206 -6.86 -6.89 2.89
C LEU A 206 -7.85 -8.07 2.88
N PHE A 207 -7.49 -9.22 2.32
CA PHE A 207 -8.42 -10.35 2.22
C PHE A 207 -8.38 -11.30 3.43
N ARG A 208 -7.52 -11.02 4.42
CA ARG A 208 -7.32 -11.88 5.61
C ARG A 208 -7.06 -11.13 6.92
N SER A 209 -7.19 -9.81 6.93
CA SER A 209 -6.86 -8.98 8.12
C SER A 209 -7.80 -9.21 9.30
N PHE A 210 -9.03 -9.68 9.05
CA PHE A 210 -9.97 -10.06 10.10
C PHE A 210 -10.77 -11.30 9.68
N PHE A 211 -11.49 -11.21 8.57
CA PHE A 211 -12.13 -12.34 7.90
C PHE A 211 -11.18 -12.93 6.86
N ASP A 212 -11.13 -14.26 6.77
CA ASP A 212 -10.49 -14.98 5.67
C ASP A 212 -11.45 -15.04 4.47
N ILE A 213 -11.38 -14.03 3.59
CA ILE A 213 -12.28 -13.88 2.45
C ILE A 213 -11.82 -14.81 1.32
N LYS A 214 -12.41 -16.00 1.27
CA LYS A 214 -12.09 -17.01 0.24
C LYS A 214 -12.82 -16.80 -1.09
N LYS A 215 -13.93 -16.08 -1.06
CA LYS A 215 -14.79 -15.85 -2.23
C LYS A 215 -15.21 -14.39 -2.26
N ILE A 216 -14.88 -13.73 -3.36
CA ILE A 216 -15.34 -12.37 -3.65
C ILE A 216 -16.48 -12.53 -4.65
N ASN A 217 -17.68 -12.17 -4.21
CA ASN A 217 -18.89 -12.26 -5.01
C ASN A 217 -19.35 -10.87 -5.43
N PHE A 218 -20.02 -10.85 -6.59
CA PHE A 218 -20.50 -9.63 -7.23
C PHE A 218 -22.00 -9.70 -7.49
N ARG A 219 -22.60 -8.51 -7.60
CA ARG A 219 -23.98 -8.37 -8.08
C ARG A 219 -24.09 -8.83 -9.54
N PRO A 220 -25.27 -9.28 -10.00
CA PRO A 220 -25.44 -9.83 -11.35
C PRO A 220 -25.02 -8.87 -12.47
N TYR A 221 -25.26 -7.57 -12.32
CA TYR A 221 -24.86 -6.57 -13.33
C TYR A 221 -23.35 -6.31 -13.35
N ALA A 222 -22.67 -6.39 -12.21
CA ALA A 222 -21.21 -6.34 -12.18
C ALA A 222 -20.61 -7.55 -12.93
N LEU A 223 -21.17 -8.75 -12.74
CA LEU A 223 -20.76 -9.94 -13.49
C LEU A 223 -20.98 -9.77 -15.01
N LYS A 224 -22.14 -9.22 -15.42
CA LYS A 224 -22.41 -8.91 -16.84
C LYS A 224 -21.47 -7.83 -17.39
N ALA A 225 -21.05 -6.89 -16.56
CA ALA A 225 -20.06 -5.87 -16.92
C ALA A 225 -18.63 -6.42 -17.00
N GLY A 226 -18.39 -7.65 -16.55
CA GLY A 226 -17.09 -8.32 -16.66
C GLY A 226 -16.35 -8.55 -15.34
N ALA A 227 -16.99 -8.31 -14.19
CA ALA A 227 -16.46 -8.76 -12.91
C ALA A 227 -16.29 -10.28 -12.89
N LYS A 228 -15.21 -10.76 -12.30
CA LYS A 228 -14.90 -12.19 -12.18
C LYS A 228 -14.85 -12.56 -10.71
N ASN A 229 -15.63 -13.55 -10.30
CA ASN A 229 -15.58 -14.03 -8.93
C ASN A 229 -14.15 -14.43 -8.54
N GLY A 230 -13.69 -13.93 -7.39
CA GLY A 230 -12.32 -14.11 -6.90
C GLY A 230 -11.30 -13.07 -7.39
N ASP A 231 -11.60 -12.29 -8.42
CA ASP A 231 -10.82 -11.10 -8.77
C ASP A 231 -11.38 -9.90 -7.99
N PRO A 232 -10.63 -9.29 -7.05
CA PRO A 232 -11.14 -8.17 -6.29
C PRO A 232 -11.41 -6.94 -7.14
N GLY A 233 -10.70 -6.70 -8.25
CA GLY A 233 -10.82 -5.44 -8.98
C GLY A 233 -10.50 -4.21 -8.11
N ILE A 234 -9.56 -4.33 -7.17
CA ILE A 234 -9.12 -3.23 -6.31
C ILE A 234 -7.74 -2.79 -6.76
N ILE A 235 -7.56 -1.48 -6.95
CA ILE A 235 -6.27 -0.88 -7.29
C ILE A 235 -5.69 -0.23 -6.03
N GLY A 236 -4.39 -0.39 -5.82
CA GLY A 236 -3.68 0.15 -4.67
C GLY A 236 -2.47 0.99 -5.06
N ILE A 237 -2.07 1.91 -4.18
CA ILE A 237 -0.72 2.48 -4.15
C ILE A 237 -0.10 2.23 -2.78
N ASP A 238 1.13 1.72 -2.79
CA ASP A 238 1.89 1.47 -1.57
C ASP A 238 2.74 2.68 -1.18
N VAL A 239 2.69 3.04 0.10
CA VAL A 239 3.65 3.91 0.79
C VAL A 239 4.41 3.05 1.78
N ALA A 240 5.73 3.00 1.65
CA ALA A 240 6.54 2.01 2.36
C ALA A 240 5.98 0.58 2.14
N CYS A 241 5.67 -0.19 3.19
CA CYS A 241 5.10 -1.54 3.11
C CYS A 241 3.56 -1.60 3.17
N ARG A 242 2.86 -0.47 3.32
CA ARG A 242 1.40 -0.44 3.41
C ARG A 242 0.78 0.12 2.14
N THR A 243 -0.31 -0.46 1.68
CA THR A 243 -1.22 0.18 0.74
C THR A 243 -1.92 1.36 1.43
N ALA A 244 -1.63 2.57 0.94
CA ALA A 244 -2.10 3.82 1.53
C ALA A 244 -3.32 4.37 0.79
N VAL A 245 -3.42 4.09 -0.50
CA VAL A 245 -4.57 4.50 -1.33
C VAL A 245 -5.20 3.27 -1.93
N PHE A 246 -6.53 3.17 -1.85
CA PHE A 246 -7.33 2.10 -2.42
C PHE A 246 -8.34 2.69 -3.40
N LEU A 247 -8.53 2.06 -4.55
CA LEU A 247 -9.62 2.32 -5.48
C LEU A 247 -10.42 1.04 -5.68
N PHE A 248 -11.65 1.06 -5.20
CA PHE A 248 -12.65 0.04 -5.49
C PHE A 248 -13.30 0.38 -6.84
N ARG A 249 -12.95 -0.39 -7.88
CA ARG A 249 -13.55 -0.23 -9.21
C ARG A 249 -15.02 -0.64 -9.21
N TRP A 250 -15.36 -1.67 -8.45
CA TRP A 250 -16.72 -2.12 -8.21
C TRP A 250 -17.25 -1.46 -6.94
N ASP A 251 -18.50 -1.04 -6.96
CA ASP A 251 -19.14 -0.32 -5.87
C ASP A 251 -19.18 -1.16 -4.58
N VAL A 252 -18.57 -0.63 -3.52
CA VAL A 252 -18.62 -1.19 -2.16
C VAL A 252 -19.65 -0.46 -1.29
N SER A 253 -19.94 0.81 -1.59
CA SER A 253 -20.84 1.68 -0.82
C SER A 253 -22.27 1.18 -0.77
N CYS A 254 -22.81 0.61 -1.86
CA CYS A 254 -24.15 0.03 -1.86
C CYS A 254 -24.28 -1.14 -0.90
N GLY A 255 -23.26 -2.01 -0.84
CA GLY A 255 -23.23 -3.10 0.12
C GLY A 255 -23.04 -2.60 1.55
N TRP A 256 -22.24 -1.55 1.75
CA TRP A 256 -22.07 -0.91 3.05
C TRP A 256 -23.35 -0.23 3.55
N ASP A 257 -24.19 0.31 2.67
CA ASP A 257 -25.47 0.93 3.01
C ASP A 257 -26.65 -0.06 3.07
N ASP A 258 -26.37 -1.37 2.98
CA ASP A 258 -27.37 -2.43 3.01
C ASP A 258 -28.45 -2.29 1.91
N GLN A 259 -28.06 -1.72 0.76
CA GLN A 259 -28.98 -1.54 -0.37
C GLN A 259 -29.21 -2.89 -1.08
N PRO A 260 -30.45 -3.37 -1.19
CA PRO A 260 -30.77 -4.61 -1.89
C PRO A 260 -30.53 -4.45 -3.40
N ASP A 261 -30.29 -5.58 -4.07
CA ASP A 261 -30.24 -5.64 -5.53
C ASP A 261 -31.62 -6.02 -6.09
N ASN A 262 -32.33 -5.07 -6.69
CA ASN A 262 -33.69 -5.23 -7.21
C ASN A 262 -33.98 -4.25 -8.34
N ASP A 263 -35.14 -4.36 -8.99
CA ASP A 263 -35.55 -3.53 -10.14
C ASP A 263 -35.45 -2.01 -9.91
N ARG A 264 -35.46 -1.54 -8.65
CA ARG A 264 -35.31 -0.12 -8.29
C ARG A 264 -33.87 0.27 -7.96
N HIS A 265 -33.01 -0.70 -7.68
CA HIS A 265 -31.62 -0.50 -7.28
C HIS A 265 -30.77 -1.66 -7.81
N HIS A 266 -30.20 -1.45 -9.00
CA HIS A 266 -29.13 -2.27 -9.54
C HIS A 266 -27.87 -1.44 -9.56
N CYS A 267 -26.74 -2.02 -9.16
CA CYS A 267 -25.46 -1.33 -9.19
C CYS A 267 -24.34 -2.28 -9.60
N LEU A 268 -23.28 -1.73 -10.20
CA LEU A 268 -22.08 -2.49 -10.55
C LEU A 268 -21.17 -2.59 -9.33
N GLY A 269 -21.54 -3.47 -8.40
CA GLY A 269 -20.86 -3.60 -7.11
C GLY A 269 -20.72 -5.03 -6.59
N TYR A 270 -20.09 -5.13 -5.42
CA TYR A 270 -20.03 -6.36 -4.65
C TYR A 270 -21.41 -6.71 -4.07
N ASP A 271 -21.62 -7.98 -3.75
CA ASP A 271 -22.76 -8.35 -2.91
C ASP A 271 -22.60 -7.78 -1.48
N ILE A 272 -23.70 -7.76 -0.71
CA ILE A 272 -23.72 -7.10 0.62
C ILE A 272 -22.72 -7.76 1.57
N GLU A 273 -22.66 -9.09 1.60
CA GLU A 273 -21.78 -9.82 2.52
C GLU A 273 -20.30 -9.55 2.21
N THR A 274 -19.92 -9.67 0.93
CA THR A 274 -18.55 -9.40 0.45
C THR A 274 -18.17 -7.95 0.74
N ALA A 275 -19.05 -6.99 0.46
CA ALA A 275 -18.80 -5.57 0.74
C ALA A 275 -18.53 -5.32 2.23
N LYS A 276 -19.35 -5.87 3.13
CA LYS A 276 -19.18 -5.70 4.59
C LYS A 276 -17.91 -6.36 5.09
N GLN A 277 -17.58 -7.57 4.61
CA GLN A 277 -16.34 -8.26 4.97
C GLN A 277 -15.10 -7.49 4.47
N LEU A 278 -15.11 -7.02 3.22
CA LEU A 278 -14.05 -6.18 2.67
C LEU A 278 -13.90 -4.89 3.47
N GLY A 279 -15.01 -4.22 3.81
CA GLY A 279 -14.98 -3.00 4.62
C GLY A 279 -14.41 -3.24 6.01
N ALA A 280 -14.82 -4.30 6.68
CA ALA A 280 -14.29 -4.67 8.00
C ALA A 280 -12.80 -5.02 7.95
N ASN A 281 -12.37 -5.82 6.97
CA ASN A 281 -10.96 -6.12 6.79
C ASN A 281 -10.15 -4.87 6.44
N LEU A 282 -10.67 -3.97 5.61
CA LEU A 282 -10.01 -2.72 5.25
C LEU A 282 -9.78 -1.85 6.49
N MET A 283 -10.78 -1.74 7.35
CA MET A 283 -10.63 -1.03 8.62
C MET A 283 -9.64 -1.71 9.56
N ALA A 284 -9.68 -3.03 9.68
CA ALA A 284 -8.71 -3.80 10.48
C ALA A 284 -7.27 -3.65 9.94
N TYR A 285 -7.11 -3.72 8.62
CA TYR A 285 -5.85 -3.53 7.92
C TYR A 285 -5.27 -2.13 8.19
N ILE A 286 -6.06 -1.07 7.95
CA ILE A 286 -5.61 0.32 8.10
C ILE A 286 -5.28 0.61 9.57
N THR A 287 -6.10 0.14 10.52
CA THR A 287 -5.84 0.36 11.94
C THR A 287 -4.60 -0.38 12.44
N ALA A 288 -4.31 -1.58 11.92
CA ALA A 288 -3.08 -2.31 12.22
C ALA A 288 -1.84 -1.61 11.61
N GLU A 289 -1.89 -1.23 10.33
CA GLU A 289 -0.77 -0.57 9.64
C GLU A 289 -0.55 0.89 10.10
N ARG A 290 -1.49 1.47 10.84
CA ARG A 290 -1.31 2.80 11.45
C ARG A 290 -0.17 2.82 12.46
N SER A 291 0.02 1.75 13.26
CA SER A 291 1.14 1.71 14.21
C SER A 291 2.48 1.65 13.49
N ALA A 292 2.51 0.96 12.34
CA ALA A 292 3.67 0.85 11.46
C ALA A 292 4.09 2.17 10.80
N ALA A 293 3.13 3.02 10.42
CA ALA A 293 3.41 4.24 9.67
C ALA A 293 4.12 5.34 10.49
N LEU A 294 3.91 5.38 11.81
CA LEU A 294 4.43 6.46 12.66
C LEU A 294 5.96 6.41 12.83
N PRO A 295 6.60 5.27 13.18
CA PRO A 295 8.06 5.19 13.22
C PRO A 295 8.71 5.37 11.84
N LEU A 296 8.05 4.93 10.77
CA LEU A 296 8.58 5.01 9.40
C LEU A 296 8.69 6.45 8.89
N SER A 297 7.74 7.32 9.23
CA SER A 297 7.82 8.75 8.87
C SER A 297 8.94 9.50 9.60
N GLN A 298 9.49 8.91 10.67
CA GLN A 298 10.59 9.46 11.48
C GLN A 298 11.89 8.67 11.29
N ALA A 299 11.94 7.74 10.33
CA ALA A 299 13.14 6.94 10.09
C ALA A 299 14.32 7.85 9.74
N LEU A 300 15.43 7.67 10.46
CA LEU A 300 16.66 8.40 10.23
C LEU A 300 17.36 7.84 8.99
N ASP A 301 17.59 8.68 7.99
CA ASP A 301 18.43 8.34 6.86
C ASP A 301 19.86 8.81 7.13
N PHE A 302 20.83 7.89 7.02
CA PHE A 302 22.24 8.22 7.19
C PHE A 302 22.78 8.84 5.90
N VAL A 303 23.51 9.94 6.03
CA VAL A 303 24.09 10.68 4.90
C VAL A 303 25.60 10.76 5.08
N ASP A 304 26.36 10.72 3.98
CA ASP A 304 27.82 10.81 4.04
C ASP A 304 28.27 12.18 4.57
N ALA A 305 29.15 12.17 5.57
CA ALA A 305 29.81 13.39 6.06
C ALA A 305 30.70 14.05 4.98
N GLU A 306 31.32 13.25 4.13
CA GLU A 306 32.19 13.71 3.04
C GLU A 306 31.83 13.03 1.71
N LYS A 307 31.73 13.82 0.64
CA LYS A 307 31.36 13.36 -0.72
C LYS A 307 32.50 12.66 -1.48
N ASN A 308 33.64 12.39 -0.85
CA ASN A 308 34.75 11.71 -1.52
C ASN A 308 34.37 10.26 -1.85
N LYS A 309 34.64 9.84 -3.09
CA LYS A 309 34.19 8.58 -3.68
C LYS A 309 35.19 7.43 -3.54
N SER A 310 36.47 7.71 -3.28
CA SER A 310 37.51 6.67 -3.30
C SER A 310 37.48 5.77 -2.05
N GLY A 311 37.65 4.47 -2.26
CA GLY A 311 37.88 3.49 -1.18
C GLY A 311 36.65 3.11 -0.32
N LYS A 312 35.44 3.50 -0.71
CA LYS A 312 34.19 3.17 -0.01
C LYS A 312 33.39 2.12 -0.78
N PHE A 313 32.82 1.14 -0.08
CA PHE A 313 31.88 0.20 -0.66
C PHE A 313 30.58 0.91 -1.07
N VAL A 314 30.10 0.59 -2.27
CA VAL A 314 28.92 1.21 -2.88
C VAL A 314 27.91 0.13 -3.25
N ILE A 315 26.66 0.33 -2.84
CA ILE A 315 25.51 -0.45 -3.29
C ILE A 315 24.67 0.42 -4.22
N ALA A 316 24.39 -0.09 -5.42
CA ALA A 316 23.48 0.56 -6.35
C ALA A 316 22.07 -0.04 -6.23
N GLN A 317 21.06 0.78 -5.93
CA GLN A 317 19.66 0.38 -6.04
C GLN A 317 19.27 0.30 -7.52
N ALA A 318 18.89 -0.90 -7.97
CA ALA A 318 18.35 -1.11 -9.30
C ALA A 318 16.98 -0.42 -9.44
N LYS A 319 16.85 0.37 -10.50
CA LYS A 319 15.60 0.96 -10.98
C LYS A 319 15.11 0.17 -12.19
N TYR A 320 13.86 -0.29 -12.11
CA TYR A 320 13.15 -1.03 -13.14
C TYR A 320 11.69 -0.58 -13.21
N ASN A 321 10.95 -1.04 -14.22
CA ASN A 321 9.53 -0.76 -14.31
C ASN A 321 8.72 -1.54 -13.25
N GLY A 322 8.45 -0.90 -12.12
CA GLY A 322 7.72 -1.47 -10.98
C GLY A 322 8.03 -0.74 -9.68
N GLN A 323 7.65 -1.33 -8.55
CA GLN A 323 7.94 -0.79 -7.22
C GLN A 323 9.38 -1.13 -6.82
N TRP A 324 10.36 -0.42 -7.37
CA TRP A 324 11.79 -0.68 -7.13
C TRP A 324 12.32 -0.05 -5.83
N LYS A 325 11.60 0.91 -5.25
CA LYS A 325 11.95 1.61 -4.02
C LYS A 325 10.92 1.35 -2.93
N CYS A 326 10.93 0.16 -2.33
CA CYS A 326 9.93 -0.17 -1.30
C CYS A 326 10.13 0.67 -0.02
N ARG A 327 11.40 0.91 0.33
CA ARG A 327 11.86 1.41 1.63
C ARG A 327 12.89 2.52 1.41
N GLU A 328 12.88 3.55 2.26
CA GLU A 328 13.72 4.74 2.10
C GLU A 328 15.06 4.60 2.86
N ALA A 329 15.02 4.23 4.15
CA ALA A 329 16.18 4.18 5.04
C ALA A 329 16.83 2.78 5.17
N GLY A 330 16.21 1.73 4.63
CA GLY A 330 16.61 0.35 4.92
C GLY A 330 18.05 0.03 4.50
N LEU A 331 18.47 0.51 3.33
CA LEU A 331 19.84 0.31 2.85
C LEU A 331 20.86 1.10 3.67
N SER A 332 20.59 2.35 4.02
CA SER A 332 21.53 3.17 4.80
C SER A 332 21.69 2.62 6.21
N MET A 333 20.62 2.11 6.82
CA MET A 333 20.68 1.41 8.11
C MET A 333 21.44 0.07 8.03
N LEU A 334 21.26 -0.71 6.96
CA LEU A 334 22.05 -1.91 6.74
C LEU A 334 23.54 -1.58 6.58
N LEU A 335 23.87 -0.57 5.78
CA LEU A 335 25.25 -0.12 5.57
C LEU A 335 25.89 0.38 6.87
N ASN A 336 25.12 1.07 7.71
CA ASN A 336 25.57 1.46 9.05
C ASN A 336 25.89 0.25 9.91
N SER A 337 24.99 -0.73 9.97
CA SER A 337 25.24 -1.98 10.72
C SER A 337 26.43 -2.76 10.17
N PHE A 338 26.61 -2.79 8.85
CA PHE A 338 27.76 -3.42 8.21
C PHE A 338 29.06 -2.70 8.58
N HIS A 339 29.11 -1.38 8.43
CA HIS A 339 30.27 -0.58 8.84
C HIS A 339 30.61 -0.77 10.32
N GLU A 340 29.62 -0.76 11.20
CA GLU A 340 29.85 -0.91 12.63
C GLU A 340 30.44 -2.29 13.00
N GLN A 341 30.00 -3.35 12.32
CA GLN A 341 30.45 -4.71 12.61
C GLN A 341 31.78 -5.08 11.95
N THR A 342 32.03 -4.61 10.72
CA THR A 342 33.21 -5.02 9.93
C THR A 342 34.29 -3.95 9.84
N LYS A 343 33.97 -2.71 10.23
CA LYS A 343 34.79 -1.51 10.04
C LYS A 343 35.17 -1.22 8.58
N THR A 344 34.51 -1.87 7.62
CA THR A 344 34.66 -1.58 6.20
C THR A 344 34.09 -0.20 5.89
N PRO A 345 34.83 0.71 5.24
CA PRO A 345 34.30 2.00 4.83
C PRO A 345 33.17 1.84 3.81
N VAL A 346 32.03 2.48 4.10
CA VAL A 346 30.84 2.46 3.22
C VAL A 346 30.49 3.86 2.75
N ARG A 347 29.76 3.93 1.65
CA ARG A 347 29.06 5.14 1.25
C ARG A 347 27.58 5.00 1.58
N PHE A 348 27.06 5.89 2.42
CA PHE A 348 25.65 5.87 2.82
C PHE A 348 24.72 6.41 1.74
N ALA A 349 25.21 7.36 0.93
CA ALA A 349 24.45 7.88 -0.19
C ALA A 349 24.11 6.75 -1.16
N ARG A 350 22.81 6.54 -1.33
CA ARG A 350 22.25 5.58 -2.25
C ARG A 350 22.50 6.00 -3.69
N GLU A 351 23.15 5.12 -4.45
CA GLU A 351 23.21 5.26 -5.91
C GLU A 351 22.02 4.57 -6.53
N GLU A 352 21.34 5.25 -7.44
CA GLU A 352 20.25 4.67 -8.21
C GLU A 352 20.74 4.43 -9.64
N VAL A 353 20.50 3.22 -10.16
CA VAL A 353 20.95 2.82 -11.49
C VAL A 353 19.81 2.15 -12.24
N GLU A 354 19.51 2.67 -13.43
CA GLU A 354 18.57 2.01 -14.34
C GLU A 354 19.23 0.76 -14.94
N LEU A 355 18.53 -0.38 -14.90
CA LEU A 355 19.10 -1.65 -15.39
C LEU A 355 19.42 -1.61 -16.90
N SER A 356 18.74 -0.77 -17.67
CA SER A 356 19.01 -0.52 -19.09
C SER A 356 20.19 0.42 -19.34
N SER A 357 20.74 1.06 -18.30
CA SER A 357 21.85 2.01 -18.42
C SER A 357 23.22 1.30 -18.43
N THR A 358 24.15 1.84 -19.21
CA THR A 358 25.56 1.41 -19.18
C THR A 358 26.25 1.69 -17.84
N ARG A 359 25.73 2.62 -17.04
CA ARG A 359 26.20 2.89 -15.67
C ARG A 359 26.10 1.66 -14.75
N LEU A 360 25.29 0.67 -15.10
CA LEU A 360 25.21 -0.60 -14.38
C LEU A 360 26.58 -1.27 -14.26
N PHE A 361 27.40 -1.18 -15.31
CA PHE A 361 28.71 -1.83 -15.37
C PHE A 361 29.78 -1.14 -14.52
N ASP A 362 29.53 0.07 -14.03
CA ASP A 362 30.42 0.78 -13.11
C ASP A 362 30.21 0.34 -11.65
N MET A 363 29.11 -0.35 -11.37
CA MET A 363 28.71 -0.74 -10.02
C MET A 363 29.23 -2.15 -9.73
N PRO A 364 29.88 -2.42 -8.58
CA PRO A 364 30.31 -3.78 -8.24
C PRO A 364 29.15 -4.62 -7.67
N PHE A 365 28.17 -3.97 -7.05
CA PHE A 365 27.09 -4.60 -6.31
C PHE A 365 25.77 -3.86 -6.53
N VAL A 366 24.75 -4.61 -6.95
CA VAL A 366 23.42 -4.10 -7.26
C VAL A 366 22.39 -4.73 -6.31
N TYR A 367 21.55 -3.88 -5.73
CA TYR A 367 20.44 -4.29 -4.88
C TYR A 367 19.10 -4.10 -5.60
N LEU A 368 18.26 -5.14 -5.57
CA LEU A 368 16.94 -5.16 -6.17
C LEU A 368 15.89 -5.50 -5.10
N SER A 369 14.78 -4.78 -5.10
CA SER A 369 13.66 -5.03 -4.19
C SER A 369 12.34 -4.71 -4.86
N GLY A 370 11.25 -5.29 -4.36
CA GLY A 370 9.92 -5.05 -4.87
C GLY A 370 8.82 -5.72 -4.07
N HIS A 371 7.58 -5.34 -4.39
CA HIS A 371 6.36 -5.89 -3.82
C HIS A 371 5.57 -6.73 -4.82
N GLN A 372 5.45 -6.22 -6.04
CA GLN A 372 4.52 -6.73 -7.04
C GLN A 372 5.23 -7.59 -8.08
N ALA A 373 4.43 -8.30 -8.86
CA ALA A 373 4.91 -8.92 -10.09
C ALA A 373 5.47 -7.85 -11.03
N PHE A 374 6.55 -8.20 -11.71
CA PHE A 374 7.25 -7.36 -12.68
C PHE A 374 7.81 -8.20 -13.82
N ALA A 375 8.23 -7.54 -14.89
CA ALA A 375 8.99 -8.14 -15.97
C ALA A 375 10.03 -7.13 -16.45
N PHE A 376 11.26 -7.58 -16.69
CA PHE A 376 12.27 -6.72 -17.27
C PHE A 376 12.07 -6.62 -18.79
N THR A 377 12.38 -5.44 -19.31
CA THR A 377 12.51 -5.19 -20.74
C THR A 377 13.73 -5.93 -21.30
N GLU A 378 13.78 -6.16 -22.62
CA GLU A 378 14.93 -6.82 -23.25
C GLU A 378 16.28 -6.12 -22.97
N PRO A 379 16.39 -4.78 -23.02
CA PRO A 379 17.63 -4.10 -22.67
C PRO A 379 18.06 -4.32 -21.21
N GLU A 380 17.10 -4.31 -20.27
CA GLU A 380 17.38 -4.57 -18.85
C GLU A 380 17.88 -6.01 -18.65
N ARG A 381 17.25 -7.00 -19.30
CA ARG A 381 17.70 -8.40 -19.25
C ARG A 381 19.09 -8.59 -19.83
N ALA A 382 19.35 -8.00 -21.00
CA ALA A 382 20.64 -8.11 -21.69
C ALA A 382 21.78 -7.49 -20.85
N ASN A 383 21.56 -6.29 -20.31
CA ASN A 383 22.54 -5.64 -19.46
C ASN A 383 22.78 -6.40 -18.16
N LEU A 384 21.70 -6.85 -17.49
CA LEU A 384 21.82 -7.58 -16.24
C LEU A 384 22.54 -8.92 -16.44
N ARG A 385 22.29 -9.62 -17.57
CA ARG A 385 23.06 -10.81 -17.95
C ARG A 385 24.54 -10.48 -18.10
N SER A 386 24.88 -9.47 -18.89
CA SER A 386 26.28 -9.06 -19.11
C SER A 386 26.96 -8.65 -17.80
N PHE A 387 26.26 -7.93 -16.93
CA PHE A 387 26.73 -7.52 -15.61
C PHE A 387 27.09 -8.74 -14.74
N LEU A 388 26.17 -9.68 -14.61
CA LEU A 388 26.34 -10.89 -13.79
C LEU A 388 27.44 -11.81 -14.32
N LEU A 389 27.53 -11.98 -15.64
CA LEU A 389 28.56 -12.81 -16.26
C LEU A 389 29.97 -12.18 -16.22
N ARG A 390 30.08 -10.89 -15.91
CA ARG A 390 31.37 -10.18 -15.79
C ARG A 390 31.84 -10.03 -14.34
N GLY A 391 31.22 -10.74 -13.40
CA GLY A 391 31.55 -10.71 -11.97
C GLY A 391 30.77 -9.69 -11.15
N GLY A 392 29.77 -9.04 -11.74
CA GLY A 392 28.83 -8.21 -11.01
C GLY A 392 27.95 -9.03 -10.06
N ILE A 393 27.62 -8.49 -8.89
CA ILE A 393 26.80 -9.17 -7.89
C ILE A 393 25.42 -8.52 -7.81
N LEU A 394 24.37 -9.34 -7.91
CA LEU A 394 23.00 -8.94 -7.64
C LEU A 394 22.52 -9.54 -6.33
N PHE A 395 22.15 -8.69 -5.38
CA PHE A 395 21.36 -9.08 -4.22
C PHE A 395 19.92 -8.62 -4.40
N ALA A 396 18.98 -9.56 -4.32
CA ALA A 396 17.56 -9.28 -4.38
C ALA A 396 16.84 -9.73 -3.09
N GLU A 397 15.86 -8.94 -2.65
CA GLU A 397 14.94 -9.35 -1.58
C GLU A 397 13.49 -9.01 -1.94
N SER A 398 12.58 -9.93 -1.63
CA SER A 398 11.15 -9.66 -1.73
C SER A 398 10.70 -8.83 -0.54
N CYS A 399 10.51 -7.53 -0.73
CA CYS A 399 10.12 -6.65 0.36
C CYS A 399 8.75 -7.07 0.89
N CYS A 400 8.64 -7.15 2.22
CA CYS A 400 7.48 -7.71 2.89
C CYS A 400 7.15 -9.17 2.51
N GLY A 401 8.04 -9.90 1.83
CA GLY A 401 7.89 -11.31 1.46
C GLY A 401 6.75 -11.57 0.48
N ARG A 402 6.42 -10.60 -0.38
CA ARG A 402 5.27 -10.68 -1.29
C ARG A 402 5.54 -11.64 -2.45
N GLU A 403 4.53 -12.45 -2.76
CA GLU A 403 4.68 -13.57 -3.68
C GLU A 403 4.78 -13.13 -5.15
N GLY A 404 4.12 -12.03 -5.52
CA GLY A 404 4.23 -11.47 -6.87
C GLY A 404 5.69 -11.18 -7.26
N PHE A 405 6.47 -10.56 -6.37
CA PHE A 405 7.89 -10.33 -6.61
C PHE A 405 8.69 -11.64 -6.63
N ASN A 406 8.40 -12.58 -5.73
CA ASN A 406 9.09 -13.89 -5.69
C ASN A 406 9.00 -14.62 -7.02
N GLN A 407 7.79 -14.72 -7.58
CA GLN A 407 7.53 -15.43 -8.84
C GLN A 407 8.21 -14.74 -10.02
N SER A 408 8.05 -13.41 -10.13
CA SER A 408 8.69 -12.63 -11.17
C SER A 408 10.21 -12.72 -11.11
N PHE A 409 10.81 -12.61 -9.92
CA PHE A 409 12.27 -12.69 -9.79
C PHE A 409 12.81 -14.05 -10.27
N ARG A 410 12.18 -15.16 -9.86
CA ARG A 410 12.58 -16.51 -10.30
C ARG A 410 12.46 -16.67 -11.81
N LEU A 411 11.35 -16.21 -12.39
CA LEU A 411 11.10 -16.28 -13.82
C LEU A 411 12.13 -15.44 -14.59
N GLU A 412 12.37 -14.20 -14.19
CA GLU A 412 13.32 -13.32 -14.87
C GLU A 412 14.75 -13.84 -14.76
N MET A 413 15.17 -14.39 -13.60
CA MET A 413 16.49 -15.01 -13.47
C MET A 413 16.66 -16.23 -14.37
N SER A 414 15.61 -17.05 -14.55
CA SER A 414 15.68 -18.19 -15.49
C SER A 414 15.85 -17.77 -16.95
N LYS A 415 15.36 -16.58 -17.34
CA LYS A 415 15.55 -16.01 -18.68
C LYS A 415 16.92 -15.32 -18.81
N ILE A 416 17.38 -14.64 -17.75
CA ILE A 416 18.62 -13.86 -17.78
C ILE A 416 19.85 -14.77 -17.71
N LEU A 417 19.83 -15.82 -16.89
CA LEU A 417 20.95 -16.74 -16.68
C LEU A 417 20.58 -18.16 -17.12
N GLU A 418 20.14 -18.30 -18.38
CA GLU A 418 19.78 -19.61 -18.96
C GLU A 418 20.85 -20.67 -18.70
N GLY A 419 20.42 -21.83 -18.17
CA GLY A 419 21.29 -22.95 -17.82
C GLY A 419 21.95 -22.86 -16.44
N LEU A 420 21.84 -21.74 -15.72
CA LEU A 420 22.33 -21.60 -14.35
C LEU A 420 21.16 -21.60 -13.35
N PRO A 421 21.03 -22.63 -12.49
CA PRO A 421 19.87 -22.75 -11.60
C PRO A 421 19.96 -21.78 -10.41
N LEU A 422 18.80 -21.24 -10.01
CA LEU A 422 18.63 -20.53 -8.75
C LEU A 422 18.33 -21.53 -7.63
N GLU A 423 19.37 -21.91 -6.89
CA GLU A 423 19.30 -22.98 -5.90
C GLU A 423 19.28 -22.45 -4.48
N ARG A 424 18.62 -23.17 -3.56
CA ARG A 424 18.64 -22.82 -2.14
C ARG A 424 20.06 -23.04 -1.60
N LEU A 425 20.59 -22.05 -0.89
CA LEU A 425 21.88 -22.18 -0.20
C LEU A 425 21.75 -23.19 0.94
N ALA A 426 22.70 -24.13 1.01
CA ALA A 426 22.77 -25.11 2.10
C ALA A 426 22.95 -24.41 3.46
N ALA A 427 22.44 -24.99 4.54
CA ALA A 427 22.60 -24.44 5.89
C ALA A 427 24.07 -24.32 6.34
N THR A 428 24.97 -25.07 5.72
CA THR A 428 26.43 -25.04 5.95
C THR A 428 27.17 -24.00 5.09
N HIS A 429 26.46 -23.24 4.25
CA HIS A 429 27.07 -22.27 3.36
C HIS A 429 27.85 -21.18 4.15
N PRO A 430 29.08 -20.81 3.75
CA PRO A 430 29.92 -19.86 4.51
C PRO A 430 29.26 -18.50 4.78
N LEU A 431 28.35 -18.07 3.89
CA LEU A 431 27.52 -16.88 4.09
C LEU A 431 26.79 -16.91 5.44
N PHE A 432 26.34 -18.06 5.94
CA PHE A 432 25.66 -18.14 7.24
C PHE A 432 26.61 -18.21 8.44
N ALA A 433 27.93 -18.26 8.23
CA ALA A 433 28.91 -18.47 9.29
C ALA A 433 29.64 -17.20 9.73
N PHE A 434 29.76 -16.19 8.85
CA PHE A 434 30.58 -15.00 9.10
C PHE A 434 29.97 -13.71 8.51
N PRO A 435 30.08 -12.56 9.21
CA PRO A 435 30.63 -12.37 10.56
C PRO A 435 29.69 -12.83 11.68
N ASN A 436 28.40 -13.03 11.37
CA ASN A 436 27.44 -13.55 12.32
C ASN A 436 27.20 -15.04 12.08
N GLN A 437 27.19 -15.85 13.14
CA GLN A 437 26.81 -17.26 13.02
C GLN A 437 25.28 -17.39 13.05
N ILE A 438 24.67 -17.67 11.90
CA ILE A 438 23.22 -17.73 11.69
C ILE A 438 22.81 -19.18 11.42
N LYS A 439 22.23 -19.85 12.41
CA LYS A 439 21.70 -21.22 12.27
C LYS A 439 20.20 -21.24 11.97
N ASP A 440 19.51 -20.23 12.48
CA ASP A 440 18.08 -20.04 12.41
C ASP A 440 17.78 -18.53 12.48
N VAL A 441 16.55 -18.15 12.13
CA VAL A 441 16.07 -16.78 12.12
C VAL A 441 14.67 -16.72 12.74
N GLN A 442 14.35 -15.63 13.44
CA GLN A 442 13.02 -15.40 13.97
C GLN A 442 12.10 -14.85 12.87
N PRO A 443 11.05 -15.58 12.45
CA PRO A 443 10.04 -15.02 11.56
C PRO A 443 9.22 -13.93 12.28
N ARG A 444 8.76 -12.93 11.53
CA ARG A 444 7.68 -12.03 11.99
C ARG A 444 6.36 -12.77 12.07
N ALA A 445 5.38 -12.22 12.79
CA ALA A 445 4.09 -12.87 13.04
C ALA A 445 3.40 -13.35 11.76
N ALA A 446 3.27 -12.49 10.74
CA ALA A 446 2.65 -12.87 9.46
C ALA A 446 3.41 -13.99 8.73
N LEU A 447 4.76 -14.00 8.79
CA LEU A 447 5.54 -15.09 8.21
C LEU A 447 5.39 -16.39 9.01
N ALA A 448 5.38 -16.29 10.34
CA ALA A 448 5.21 -17.44 11.22
C ALA A 448 3.85 -18.12 10.97
N GLU A 449 2.78 -17.32 10.83
CA GLU A 449 1.46 -17.81 10.47
C GLU A 449 1.44 -18.47 9.09
N MET A 450 2.00 -17.80 8.07
CA MET A 450 2.08 -18.33 6.71
C MET A 450 2.81 -19.69 6.64
N LEU A 451 3.84 -19.86 7.45
CA LEU A 451 4.63 -21.09 7.52
C LEU A 451 4.14 -22.08 8.59
N GLN A 452 3.09 -21.73 9.34
CA GLN A 452 2.64 -22.49 10.52
C GLN A 452 3.78 -22.79 11.50
N ALA A 453 4.72 -21.86 11.63
CA ALA A 453 5.89 -21.99 12.46
C ALA A 453 5.61 -21.54 13.90
N SER A 454 5.91 -22.40 14.87
CA SER A 454 5.78 -22.10 16.30
C SER A 454 7.05 -21.49 16.92
N GLY A 455 8.10 -21.25 16.13
CA GLY A 455 9.40 -20.81 16.62
C GLY A 455 10.31 -20.28 15.52
N ARG A 456 11.63 -20.29 15.79
CA ARG A 456 12.65 -19.90 14.82
C ARG A 456 12.67 -20.89 13.65
N ILE A 457 12.95 -20.39 12.45
CA ILE A 457 12.98 -21.17 11.21
C ILE A 457 14.40 -21.16 10.62
N PRO A 458 14.79 -22.15 9.80
CA PRO A 458 16.06 -22.09 9.08
C PRO A 458 16.14 -20.85 8.17
N PRO A 459 17.31 -20.21 8.02
CA PRO A 459 17.46 -19.14 7.04
C PRO A 459 17.16 -19.66 5.63
N GLU A 460 16.58 -18.80 4.81
CA GLU A 460 16.20 -19.12 3.43
C GLU A 460 16.81 -18.07 2.50
N LEU A 461 17.88 -18.46 1.81
CA LEU A 461 18.46 -17.71 0.70
C LEU A 461 18.64 -18.65 -0.50
N TYR A 462 18.53 -18.09 -1.68
CA TYR A 462 18.84 -18.76 -2.94
C TYR A 462 20.02 -18.05 -3.59
N GLY A 463 20.75 -18.77 -4.44
CA GLY A 463 21.83 -18.18 -5.22
C GLY A 463 22.02 -18.82 -6.58
N ILE A 464 22.62 -18.05 -7.48
CA ILE A 464 23.10 -18.54 -8.78
C ILE A 464 24.61 -18.39 -8.78
N ARG A 465 25.32 -19.49 -9.02
CA ARG A 465 26.77 -19.52 -9.12
C ARG A 465 27.22 -19.32 -10.57
N HIS A 466 28.26 -18.53 -10.76
CA HIS A 466 28.95 -18.38 -12.03
C HIS A 466 30.44 -18.20 -11.74
N ASP A 467 31.32 -18.87 -12.49
CA ASP A 467 32.79 -18.77 -12.36
C ASP A 467 33.29 -18.78 -10.89
N GLY A 468 32.80 -19.74 -10.10
CA GLY A 468 33.22 -19.98 -8.71
C GLY A 468 32.58 -19.09 -7.64
N HIS A 469 31.93 -17.98 -8.00
CA HIS A 469 31.33 -17.04 -7.07
C HIS A 469 29.79 -17.02 -7.15
N LEU A 470 29.11 -16.44 -6.16
CA LEU A 470 27.67 -16.18 -6.21
C LEU A 470 27.43 -14.86 -6.96
N ALA A 471 26.98 -14.97 -8.21
CA ALA A 471 26.57 -13.82 -9.02
C ALA A 471 25.21 -13.27 -8.56
N VAL A 472 24.31 -14.14 -8.12
CA VAL A 472 22.98 -13.75 -7.60
C VAL A 472 22.79 -14.30 -6.20
N ILE A 473 22.27 -13.46 -5.30
CA ILE A 473 21.79 -13.80 -3.96
C ILE A 473 20.35 -13.32 -3.85
N PHE A 474 19.43 -14.20 -3.45
CA PHE A 474 18.01 -13.87 -3.37
C PHE A 474 17.38 -14.31 -2.05
N SER A 475 16.71 -13.38 -1.38
CA SER A 475 15.85 -13.66 -0.23
C SER A 475 14.37 -13.59 -0.65
N PRO A 476 13.61 -14.70 -0.61
CA PRO A 476 12.16 -14.64 -0.83
C PRO A 476 11.39 -14.06 0.37
N ARG A 477 12.10 -13.81 1.49
CA ARG A 477 11.57 -13.20 2.71
C ARG A 477 12.01 -11.76 2.80
N GLY A 478 11.13 -10.91 3.32
CA GLY A 478 11.45 -9.49 3.52
C GLY A 478 12.56 -9.29 4.54
N LEU A 479 13.65 -8.64 4.12
CA LEU A 479 14.78 -8.29 4.99
C LEU A 479 14.81 -6.80 5.29
N SER A 480 14.49 -5.97 4.29
CA SER A 480 14.50 -4.51 4.38
C SER A 480 13.60 -3.99 5.50
N CYS A 481 12.50 -4.69 5.78
CA CYS A 481 11.62 -4.45 6.91
C CYS A 481 12.32 -4.47 8.26
N GLY A 482 13.18 -5.47 8.45
CA GLY A 482 14.00 -5.61 9.63
C GLY A 482 15.13 -4.58 9.71
N TRP A 483 15.70 -4.16 8.58
CA TRP A 483 16.80 -3.19 8.58
C TRP A 483 16.41 -1.83 9.14
N GLU A 484 15.19 -1.33 8.85
CA GLU A 484 14.73 -0.06 9.46
C GLU A 484 14.09 -0.22 10.83
N LEU A 485 14.15 -1.41 11.44
CA LEU A 485 13.49 -1.69 12.72
C LEU A 485 11.98 -1.40 12.70
N ALA A 486 11.37 -1.45 11.51
CA ALA A 486 10.00 -1.03 11.32
C ALA A 486 9.02 -2.07 11.90
N GLU A 487 7.98 -1.58 12.56
CA GLU A 487 6.75 -2.36 12.76
C GLU A 487 6.06 -2.50 11.40
N CYS A 488 5.75 -3.73 11.01
CA CYS A 488 5.03 -4.05 9.77
C CYS A 488 4.21 -5.31 10.05
N PRO A 489 2.95 -5.18 10.52
CA PRO A 489 2.14 -6.30 10.99
C PRO A 489 1.99 -7.42 9.96
N TYR A 490 1.79 -7.05 8.69
CA TYR A 490 1.56 -8.01 7.61
C TYR A 490 2.81 -8.35 6.79
N CYS A 491 4.01 -8.03 7.31
CA CYS A 491 5.27 -8.33 6.65
C CYS A 491 5.62 -9.82 6.77
N GLY A 492 5.67 -10.52 5.63
CA GLY A 492 6.20 -11.89 5.49
C GLY A 492 7.73 -11.97 5.58
N GLY A 493 8.32 -11.23 6.52
CA GLY A 493 9.77 -11.04 6.66
C GLY A 493 10.35 -11.58 7.95
N ILE A 494 11.64 -11.32 8.12
CA ILE A 494 12.43 -11.73 9.29
C ILE A 494 12.49 -10.61 10.33
N HIS A 495 12.63 -11.00 11.60
CA HIS A 495 12.75 -10.09 12.73
C HIS A 495 14.00 -9.20 12.61
N PRO A 496 13.94 -7.90 13.01
CA PRO A 496 15.01 -6.92 12.81
C PRO A 496 16.45 -7.38 13.12
N LYS A 497 16.67 -7.95 14.31
CA LYS A 497 17.99 -8.43 14.74
C LYS A 497 18.61 -9.42 13.74
N ASP A 498 17.83 -10.42 13.34
CA ASP A 498 18.29 -11.49 12.45
C ASP A 498 18.39 -11.00 10.99
N SER A 499 17.49 -10.10 10.56
CA SER A 499 17.54 -9.47 9.23
C SER A 499 18.79 -8.62 9.03
N LEU A 500 19.19 -7.85 10.05
CA LEU A 500 20.43 -7.06 10.01
C LEU A 500 21.66 -7.97 9.99
N ALA A 501 21.72 -8.98 10.87
CA ALA A 501 22.81 -9.95 10.87
C ALA A 501 22.96 -10.66 9.52
N LEU A 502 21.85 -11.10 8.93
CA LEU A 502 21.84 -11.75 7.62
C LEU A 502 22.26 -10.79 6.49
N GLY A 503 21.79 -9.54 6.53
CA GLY A 503 22.22 -8.51 5.57
C GLY A 503 23.72 -8.24 5.65
N VAL A 504 24.28 -8.09 6.85
CA VAL A 504 25.73 -7.90 7.07
C VAL A 504 26.51 -9.08 6.52
N ASN A 505 26.06 -10.31 6.76
CA ASN A 505 26.68 -11.52 6.21
C ASN A 505 26.63 -11.55 4.67
N ILE A 506 25.51 -11.18 4.05
CA ILE A 506 25.39 -11.10 2.59
C ILE A 506 26.43 -10.12 2.04
N LEU A 507 26.50 -8.90 2.57
CA LEU A 507 27.47 -7.90 2.11
C LEU A 507 28.91 -8.34 2.34
N THR A 508 29.20 -8.94 3.49
CA THR A 508 30.54 -9.45 3.82
C THR A 508 30.96 -10.56 2.86
N TYR A 509 30.09 -11.54 2.64
CA TYR A 509 30.37 -12.65 1.73
C TYR A 509 30.62 -12.15 0.30
N SER A 510 29.79 -11.21 -0.17
CA SER A 510 29.94 -10.61 -1.50
C SER A 510 31.25 -9.85 -1.71
N LEU A 511 31.86 -9.33 -0.65
CA LEU A 511 33.16 -8.66 -0.71
C LEU A 511 34.36 -9.61 -0.66
N LEU A 512 34.17 -10.83 -0.15
CA LEU A 512 35.25 -11.79 0.11
C LEU A 512 35.39 -12.91 -0.93
N GLN A 513 34.38 -13.08 -1.78
CA GLN A 513 34.30 -14.20 -2.74
C GLN A 513 35.21 -14.07 -3.95
#